data_AF-A0A2J8A994-F1
#
_entry.id   AF-A0A2J8A994-F1
#
_cell.length_a   1.000
_cell.length_b   1.000
_cell.length_c   1.000
_cell.angle_alpha   90.00
_cell.angle_beta   90.00
_cell.angle_gamma   90.00
#
_symmetry.space_group_name_H-M   'P 1'
#
loop_
_entity.id
_entity.type
_entity.pdbx_description
1 polymer ?
#
loop_
_entity_poly.entity_id
_entity_poly.type
_entity_poly.pdbx_seq_one_letter_code
_entity_poly.pdbx_strand_id
1 'polypeptide(L)'
;APAVGPSEDAWSPVDTPPPDVPRGYQPLASAVLSCSPQELYGILFSGPGAELYTQQHREIGRQWDLVATGWRRAGGTAAAPAAAAPAEDRSLLGPASVFEYVLGQPLPGSYSRLLTFWNPKKGSAPDTRCVQRQQFCVFRGGVLLFATAMNMLDIPFKDCFTVNTLWRVEPGPAPGTTSVAINLKVNFVRAAMGVGGIIASRSAADSRAFFVSFLANVEAHLAAARTQAGAPLPAPLPTPAAPRGARPAPAGSSRAPPLVSPFAAASGALAPGAGGGGGGGGGGGGQAPLRQTLPAWKQLRALVVFAIFAFTLLHQ
;
A
#
# COMPACT_ATOMS: atom_id res chain seq x y z
N ALA A 1 8.83 13.65 28.98
CA ALA A 1 8.87 13.00 27.65
C ALA A 1 7.61 13.40 26.89
N PRO A 2 7.68 13.80 25.61
CA PRO A 2 6.47 14.01 24.82
C PRO A 2 5.69 12.68 24.78
N ALA A 3 4.37 12.74 24.99
CA ALA A 3 3.51 11.57 24.94
C ALA A 3 3.62 10.93 23.55
N VAL A 4 4.10 9.70 23.48
CA VAL A 4 4.12 8.91 22.25
C VAL A 4 2.65 8.65 21.91
N GLY A 5 2.17 9.28 20.83
CA GLY A 5 0.82 9.04 20.34
C GLY A 5 0.61 7.56 19.99
N PRO A 6 -0.64 7.08 19.91
CA PRO A 6 -0.93 5.69 19.59
C PRO A 6 -0.29 5.30 18.25
N SER A 7 0.54 4.25 18.26
CA SER A 7 1.12 3.67 17.05
C SER A 7 0.02 3.09 16.15
N GLU A 8 0.32 2.96 14.87
CA GLU A 8 -0.55 2.31 13.88
C GLU A 8 -0.89 0.86 14.26
N ASP A 9 0.01 0.19 15.00
CA ASP A 9 -0.18 -1.18 15.46
C ASP A 9 -1.07 -1.26 16.72
N ALA A 10 -1.13 -0.18 17.49
CA ALA A 10 -2.08 -0.01 18.58
C ALA A 10 -3.37 0.63 18.04
N TRP A 11 -4.20 -0.20 17.38
CA TRP A 11 -5.47 0.23 16.81
C TRP A 11 -6.24 1.11 17.79
N SER A 12 -6.67 2.27 17.30
CA SER A 12 -7.56 3.20 18.02
C SER A 12 -8.89 3.24 17.26
N PRO A 13 -9.81 2.29 17.51
CA PRO A 13 -11.02 2.16 16.71
C PRO A 13 -11.88 3.41 16.76
N VAL A 14 -12.46 3.77 15.62
CA VAL A 14 -13.45 4.82 15.52
C VAL A 14 -14.81 4.27 15.97
N ASP A 15 -15.53 5.08 16.76
CA ASP A 15 -16.80 4.68 17.39
C ASP A 15 -18.00 4.71 16.44
N THR A 16 -17.91 5.45 15.32
CA THR A 16 -18.95 5.49 14.29
C THR A 16 -18.95 4.20 13.46
N PRO A 17 -20.07 3.81 12.83
CA PRO A 17 -20.07 2.69 11.91
C PRO A 17 -19.16 2.94 10.69
N PRO A 18 -18.59 1.89 10.07
CA PRO A 18 -17.84 2.01 8.83
C PRO A 18 -18.78 2.46 7.69
N PRO A 19 -18.37 3.43 6.85
CA PRO A 19 -19.14 3.82 5.67
C PRO A 19 -19.38 2.66 4.69
N ASP A 20 -20.50 2.71 3.97
CA ASP A 20 -20.79 1.79 2.88
C ASP A 20 -19.89 2.02 1.66
N VAL A 21 -19.83 1.02 0.78
CA VAL A 21 -19.13 1.13 -0.50
C VAL A 21 -19.82 2.19 -1.37
N PRO A 22 -19.12 3.25 -1.81
CA PRO A 22 -19.73 4.32 -2.58
C PRO A 22 -20.26 3.86 -3.95
N ARG A 23 -21.26 4.57 -4.47
CA ARG A 23 -21.84 4.28 -5.78
C ARG A 23 -20.78 4.33 -6.90
N GLY A 24 -20.84 3.34 -7.79
CA GLY A 24 -19.97 3.24 -8.97
C GLY A 24 -18.66 2.50 -8.72
N TYR A 25 -18.39 2.05 -7.50
CA TYR A 25 -17.37 1.04 -7.24
C TYR A 25 -17.86 -0.33 -7.72
N GLN A 26 -16.97 -1.06 -8.38
CA GLN A 26 -17.24 -2.41 -8.88
C GLN A 26 -16.53 -3.42 -8.00
N PRO A 27 -17.19 -4.55 -7.64
CA PRO A 27 -16.53 -5.62 -6.91
C PRO A 27 -15.46 -6.27 -7.80
N LEU A 28 -14.24 -6.36 -7.30
CA LEU A 28 -13.14 -7.03 -7.97
C LEU A 28 -12.95 -8.44 -7.45
N ALA A 29 -12.80 -8.59 -6.14
CA ALA A 29 -12.52 -9.86 -5.49
C ALA A 29 -13.08 -9.86 -4.06
N SER A 30 -13.46 -11.03 -3.58
CA SER A 30 -13.78 -11.27 -2.18
C SER A 30 -13.30 -12.66 -1.77
N ALA A 31 -12.96 -12.80 -0.49
CA ALA A 31 -12.54 -14.07 0.09
C ALA A 31 -12.87 -14.11 1.59
N VAL A 32 -13.04 -15.30 2.14
CA VAL A 32 -12.95 -15.55 3.57
C VAL A 32 -11.58 -16.17 3.81
N LEU A 33 -10.72 -15.45 4.52
CA LEU A 33 -9.36 -15.88 4.85
C LEU A 33 -9.35 -16.53 6.22
N SER A 34 -8.54 -17.57 6.36
CA SER A 34 -8.28 -18.19 7.64
C SER A 34 -7.31 -17.27 8.39
N CYS A 35 -7.76 -16.21 9.05
CA CYS A 35 -6.98 -15.34 9.95
C CYS A 35 -7.92 -14.34 10.63
N SER A 36 -7.46 -13.64 11.66
CA SER A 36 -8.20 -12.47 12.20
C SER A 36 -7.92 -11.19 11.40
N PRO A 37 -8.79 -10.15 11.47
CA PRO A 37 -8.52 -8.88 10.79
C PRO A 37 -7.19 -8.23 11.23
N GLN A 38 -6.84 -8.39 12.50
CA GLN A 38 -5.58 -7.89 13.07
C GLN A 38 -4.37 -8.64 12.50
N GLU A 39 -4.47 -9.96 12.38
CA GLU A 39 -3.42 -10.80 11.77
C GLU A 39 -3.23 -10.43 10.29
N LEU A 40 -4.33 -10.27 9.54
CA LEU A 40 -4.29 -9.82 8.15
C LEU A 40 -3.62 -8.44 8.01
N TYR A 41 -3.93 -7.51 8.90
CA TYR A 41 -3.24 -6.22 8.96
C TYR A 41 -1.75 -6.40 9.24
N GLY A 42 -1.42 -7.25 10.20
CA GLY A 42 -0.04 -7.60 10.54
C GLY A 42 0.74 -8.04 9.30
N ILE A 43 0.20 -8.97 8.51
CA ILE A 43 0.92 -9.57 7.37
C ILE A 43 0.86 -8.77 6.05
N LEU A 44 -0.03 -7.77 5.92
CA LEU A 44 -0.17 -7.02 4.66
C LEU A 44 0.12 -5.53 4.80
N PHE A 45 -0.29 -4.94 5.90
CA PHE A 45 -0.40 -3.49 6.00
C PHE A 45 0.58 -2.91 7.01
N SER A 46 0.91 -3.61 8.08
CA SER A 46 1.81 -3.13 9.13
C SER A 46 3.19 -2.72 8.59
N GLY A 47 3.92 -1.88 9.31
CA GLY A 47 5.29 -1.50 8.93
C GLY A 47 6.21 -2.72 8.76
N PRO A 48 6.33 -3.59 9.78
CA PRO A 48 7.19 -4.78 9.72
C PRO A 48 6.68 -5.89 8.78
N GLY A 49 5.37 -6.02 8.60
CA GLY A 49 4.78 -7.13 7.84
C GLY A 49 4.37 -6.78 6.40
N ALA A 50 4.62 -5.56 5.92
CA ALA A 50 4.36 -5.20 4.52
C ALA A 50 5.26 -5.93 3.49
N GLU A 51 6.11 -6.87 3.92
CA GLU A 51 6.95 -7.69 3.05
C GLU A 51 6.12 -8.54 2.08
N LEU A 52 5.11 -9.27 2.57
CA LEU A 52 4.24 -10.09 1.70
C LEU A 52 3.51 -9.21 0.68
N TYR A 53 3.00 -8.05 1.12
CA TYR A 53 2.37 -7.08 0.23
C TYR A 53 3.32 -6.62 -0.88
N THR A 54 4.55 -6.27 -0.51
CA THR A 54 5.61 -5.84 -1.44
C THR A 54 6.03 -6.97 -2.39
N GLN A 55 6.17 -8.19 -1.87
CA GLN A 55 6.49 -9.37 -2.65
C GLN A 55 5.42 -9.65 -3.71
N GLN A 56 4.13 -9.58 -3.35
CA GLN A 56 3.05 -9.82 -4.31
C GLN A 56 2.96 -8.74 -5.39
N HIS A 57 3.30 -7.48 -5.09
CA HIS A 57 3.42 -6.42 -6.10
C HIS A 57 4.53 -6.76 -7.12
N ARG A 58 5.66 -7.32 -6.65
CA ARG A 58 6.77 -7.76 -7.50
C ARG A 58 6.45 -9.01 -8.31
N GLU A 59 5.82 -10.02 -7.71
CA GLU A 59 5.63 -11.32 -8.36
C GLU A 59 4.40 -11.35 -9.28
N ILE A 60 3.26 -10.86 -8.79
CA ILE A 60 1.99 -10.89 -9.53
C ILE A 60 1.88 -9.65 -10.42
N GLY A 61 2.12 -8.49 -9.82
CA GLY A 61 2.06 -7.20 -10.53
C GLY A 61 3.25 -6.97 -11.45
N ARG A 62 4.35 -7.73 -11.26
CA ARG A 62 5.65 -7.48 -11.92
C ARG A 62 6.15 -6.06 -11.68
N GLN A 63 5.80 -5.47 -10.54
CA GLN A 63 6.14 -4.09 -10.21
C GLN A 63 7.51 -4.03 -9.52
N TRP A 64 8.34 -3.06 -9.90
CA TRP A 64 9.67 -2.89 -9.30
C TRP A 64 9.86 -1.49 -8.72
N ASP A 65 10.98 -1.32 -8.01
CA ASP A 65 11.32 -0.13 -7.21
C ASP A 65 10.17 0.31 -6.31
N LEU A 66 9.46 -0.65 -5.70
CA LEU A 66 8.41 -0.36 -4.76
C LEU A 66 9.01 0.24 -3.49
N VAL A 67 8.71 1.52 -3.27
CA VAL A 67 9.11 2.29 -2.10
C VAL A 67 7.84 2.70 -1.36
N ALA A 68 7.75 2.34 -0.09
CA ALA A 68 6.68 2.73 0.80
C ALA A 68 7.23 3.62 1.93
N THR A 69 6.54 4.72 2.21
CA THR A 69 6.78 5.48 3.44
C THR A 69 6.14 4.77 4.64
N GLY A 70 6.63 5.07 5.85
CA GLY A 70 5.99 4.62 7.09
C GLY A 70 4.59 5.24 7.27
N TRP A 71 3.74 4.56 8.04
CA TRP A 71 2.40 5.05 8.37
C TRP A 71 2.45 6.32 9.23
N ARG A 72 1.50 7.22 9.00
CA ARG A 72 1.35 8.48 9.74
C ARG A 72 -0.12 8.77 10.00
N ARG A 73 -0.46 9.28 11.17
CA ARG A 73 -1.82 9.80 11.45
C ARG A 73 -2.23 10.81 10.38
N ALA A 74 -3.38 10.56 9.75
CA ALA A 74 -3.97 11.49 8.80
C ALA A 74 -4.58 12.69 9.56
N GLY A 75 -4.30 13.91 9.11
CA GLY A 75 -4.82 15.15 9.72
C GLY A 75 -3.99 15.74 10.86
N GLY A 76 -2.83 15.17 11.19
CA GLY A 76 -1.87 15.83 12.08
C GLY A 76 -1.11 16.94 11.35
N THR A 77 -1.11 18.15 11.89
CA THR A 77 -0.25 19.29 11.47
C THR A 77 1.24 19.04 11.72
N ALA A 78 1.62 17.84 12.15
CA ALA A 78 3.02 17.44 12.25
C ALA A 78 3.58 17.37 10.83
N ALA A 79 4.27 18.45 10.46
CA ALA A 79 5.10 18.56 9.28
C ALA A 79 5.74 17.21 9.01
N ALA A 80 5.53 16.71 7.79
CA ALA A 80 6.35 15.62 7.29
C ALA A 80 7.80 15.96 7.65
N PRO A 81 8.57 15.08 8.31
CA PRO A 81 10.00 15.25 8.36
C PRO A 81 10.42 15.36 6.91
N ALA A 82 11.32 16.30 6.63
CA ALA A 82 11.86 16.58 5.32
C ALA A 82 12.57 15.34 4.74
N ALA A 83 11.82 14.31 4.34
CA ALA A 83 12.09 13.62 3.10
C ALA A 83 11.98 14.72 2.06
N ALA A 84 13.09 14.98 1.36
CA ALA A 84 13.26 16.00 0.32
C ALA A 84 11.90 16.41 -0.24
N ALA A 85 11.57 17.71 -0.13
CA ALA A 85 10.32 18.30 -0.62
C ALA A 85 9.89 17.51 -1.85
N PRO A 86 8.74 16.79 -1.81
CA PRO A 86 8.42 15.85 -2.85
C PRO A 86 8.47 16.67 -4.14
N ALA A 87 9.47 16.37 -4.98
CA ALA A 87 9.53 16.93 -6.32
C ALA A 87 8.12 16.78 -6.84
N GLU A 88 7.44 17.89 -7.16
CA GLU A 88 6.00 17.92 -7.42
C GLU A 88 5.65 16.60 -8.08
N ASP A 89 4.94 15.70 -7.38
CA ASP A 89 4.89 14.28 -7.75
C ASP A 89 4.16 14.08 -9.10
N ARG A 90 3.77 15.20 -9.73
CA ARG A 90 3.00 15.40 -10.95
C ARG A 90 1.72 14.58 -10.94
N SER A 91 1.31 14.15 -9.75
CA SER A 91 0.19 13.29 -9.53
C SER A 91 -1.08 14.11 -9.49
N LEU A 92 -2.17 13.53 -9.98
CA LEU A 92 -3.52 14.09 -9.79
C LEU A 92 -3.99 14.06 -8.34
N LEU A 93 -3.24 13.41 -7.45
CA LEU A 93 -3.52 13.33 -6.02
C LEU A 93 -3.13 14.66 -5.37
N GLY A 94 -4.05 15.63 -5.38
CA GLY A 94 -3.93 16.93 -4.72
C GLY A 94 -3.87 16.82 -3.18
N PRO A 95 -4.18 17.88 -2.40
CA PRO A 95 -4.03 17.86 -0.94
C PRO A 95 -5.07 17.00 -0.22
N ALA A 96 -6.14 16.59 -0.91
CA ALA A 96 -7.21 15.78 -0.33
C ALA A 96 -6.67 14.41 0.15
N SER A 97 -7.25 13.94 1.24
CA SER A 97 -7.01 12.61 1.78
C SER A 97 -7.53 11.52 0.84
N VAL A 98 -7.00 10.30 0.99
CA VAL A 98 -7.44 9.16 0.16
C VAL A 98 -8.92 8.87 0.41
N PHE A 99 -9.39 8.98 1.66
CA PHE A 99 -10.81 8.79 1.96
C PHE A 99 -11.69 9.88 1.34
N GLU A 100 -11.23 11.12 1.18
CA GLU A 100 -11.98 12.10 0.39
C GLU A 100 -12.08 11.69 -1.09
N TYR A 101 -10.99 11.19 -1.68
CA TYR A 101 -11.03 10.66 -3.05
C TYR A 101 -11.91 9.42 -3.22
N VAL A 102 -11.94 8.56 -2.19
CA VAL A 102 -12.55 7.23 -2.28
C VAL A 102 -13.99 7.24 -1.81
N LEU A 103 -14.25 7.84 -0.65
CA LEU A 103 -15.54 7.89 0.05
C LEU A 103 -16.26 9.23 -0.09
N GLY A 104 -15.60 10.27 -0.60
CA GLY A 104 -16.17 11.62 -0.70
C GLY A 104 -16.10 12.44 0.60
N GLN A 105 -15.51 11.89 1.66
CA GLN A 105 -15.34 12.56 2.95
C GLN A 105 -14.09 12.05 3.68
N PRO A 106 -13.42 12.88 4.50
CA PRO A 106 -12.30 12.43 5.31
C PRO A 106 -12.79 11.51 6.43
N LEU A 107 -11.95 10.57 6.86
CA LEU A 107 -12.20 9.77 8.06
C LEU A 107 -11.23 10.16 9.17
N PRO A 108 -11.72 10.63 10.33
CA PRO A 108 -10.87 10.92 11.47
C PRO A 108 -10.24 9.63 12.00
N GLY A 109 -9.13 9.76 12.70
CA GLY A 109 -8.49 8.62 13.34
C GLY A 109 -7.72 7.68 12.40
N SER A 110 -7.66 8.01 11.10
CA SER A 110 -7.01 7.19 10.09
C SER A 110 -5.49 7.38 10.03
N TYR A 111 -4.82 6.44 9.36
CA TYR A 111 -3.39 6.48 9.07
C TYR A 111 -3.18 6.47 7.56
N SER A 112 -2.16 7.16 7.08
CA SER A 112 -1.83 7.28 5.67
C SER A 112 -0.36 6.99 5.40
N ARG A 113 -0.07 6.51 4.18
CA ARG A 113 1.28 6.40 3.63
C ARG A 113 1.27 6.60 2.11
N LEU A 114 2.42 6.92 1.58
CA LEU A 114 2.72 7.04 0.15
C LEU A 114 3.52 5.82 -0.33
N LEU A 115 3.13 5.29 -1.49
CA LEU A 115 3.84 4.28 -2.24
C LEU A 115 4.20 4.82 -3.64
N THR A 116 5.38 4.47 -4.12
CA THR A 116 5.79 4.67 -5.51
C THR A 116 6.41 3.39 -6.05
N PHE A 117 6.12 3.06 -7.31
CA PHE A 117 6.65 1.86 -7.98
C PHE A 117 6.55 2.02 -9.50
N TRP A 118 7.23 1.16 -10.25
CA TRP A 118 7.04 1.01 -11.68
C TRP A 118 6.08 -0.13 -11.98
N ASN A 119 5.14 0.10 -12.89
CA ASN A 119 4.17 -0.90 -13.34
C ASN A 119 4.43 -1.23 -14.81
N PRO A 120 4.73 -2.49 -15.14
CA PRO A 120 5.02 -2.87 -16.51
C PRO A 120 3.81 -2.72 -17.39
N LYS A 121 4.03 -2.33 -18.63
CA LYS A 121 2.97 -2.34 -19.65
C LYS A 121 3.03 -3.60 -20.48
N LYS A 122 1.85 -4.08 -20.88
CA LYS A 122 1.73 -5.17 -21.86
C LYS A 122 2.12 -4.65 -23.24
N GLY A 123 2.91 -5.41 -23.99
CA GLY A 123 3.31 -5.08 -25.36
C GLY A 123 4.52 -4.13 -25.44
N SER A 124 4.54 -3.23 -26.41
CA SER A 124 5.65 -2.31 -26.69
C SER A 124 5.54 -0.96 -25.99
N ALA A 125 4.52 -0.75 -25.15
CA ALA A 125 4.37 0.48 -24.40
C ALA A 125 5.43 0.56 -23.29
N PRO A 126 5.99 1.74 -23.01
CA PRO A 126 6.93 1.90 -21.91
C PRO A 126 6.23 1.65 -20.58
N ASP A 127 7.02 1.19 -19.62
CA ASP A 127 6.55 1.03 -18.24
C ASP A 127 6.13 2.37 -17.67
N THR A 128 5.19 2.34 -16.72
CA THR A 128 4.68 3.56 -16.11
C THR A 128 5.09 3.65 -14.67
N ARG A 129 5.55 4.84 -14.26
CA ARG A 129 5.66 5.17 -12.85
C ARG A 129 4.27 5.33 -12.25
N CYS A 130 4.08 4.78 -11.06
CA CYS A 130 2.86 4.87 -10.29
C CYS A 130 3.13 5.62 -8.99
N VAL A 131 2.18 6.49 -8.63
CA VAL A 131 2.10 7.12 -7.31
C VAL A 131 0.79 6.67 -6.69
N GLN A 132 0.87 5.99 -5.56
CA GLN A 132 -0.29 5.46 -4.85
C GLN A 132 -0.29 5.95 -3.41
N ARG A 133 -1.35 6.64 -3.02
CA ARG A 133 -1.60 6.97 -1.62
C ARG A 133 -2.50 5.91 -1.01
N GLN A 134 -2.15 5.51 0.20
CA GLN A 134 -2.88 4.52 0.97
C GLN A 134 -3.35 5.15 2.27
N GLN A 135 -4.55 4.79 2.70
CA GLN A 135 -5.09 5.23 3.97
C GLN A 135 -5.93 4.11 4.58
N PHE A 136 -5.83 3.90 5.88
CA PHE A 136 -6.69 2.96 6.57
C PHE A 136 -7.32 3.56 7.82
N CYS A 137 -8.45 2.99 8.20
CA CYS A 137 -9.18 3.31 9.42
C CYS A 137 -9.75 2.03 10.01
N VAL A 138 -9.70 1.91 11.33
CA VAL A 138 -10.26 0.79 12.08
C VAL A 138 -11.50 1.28 12.81
N PHE A 139 -12.55 0.48 12.81
CA PHE A 139 -13.83 0.76 13.44
C PHE A 139 -14.12 -0.26 14.53
N ARG A 140 -15.04 0.08 15.44
CA ARG A 140 -15.54 -0.89 16.42
C ARG A 140 -16.04 -2.17 15.74
N GLY A 141 -15.88 -3.30 16.43
CA GLY A 141 -16.17 -4.62 15.88
C GLY A 141 -15.05 -5.20 15.01
N GLY A 142 -13.86 -4.59 14.99
CA GLY A 142 -12.70 -5.13 14.26
C GLY A 142 -12.80 -4.98 12.74
N VAL A 143 -13.58 -4.00 12.27
CA VAL A 143 -13.69 -3.68 10.84
C VAL A 143 -12.58 -2.73 10.45
N LEU A 144 -11.78 -3.10 9.46
CA LEU A 144 -10.74 -2.29 8.87
C LEU A 144 -11.16 -1.88 7.45
N LEU A 145 -11.19 -0.57 7.20
CA LEU A 145 -11.27 -0.03 5.84
C LEU A 145 -9.88 0.38 5.39
N PHE A 146 -9.48 -0.10 4.22
CA PHE A 146 -8.23 0.27 3.57
C PHE A 146 -8.53 0.81 2.18
N ALA A 147 -8.16 2.06 1.95
CA ALA A 147 -8.43 2.78 0.72
C ALA A 147 -7.11 3.11 0.02
N THR A 148 -7.12 3.06 -1.31
CA THR A 148 -6.00 3.53 -2.12
C THR A 148 -6.48 4.41 -3.26
N ALA A 149 -5.68 5.42 -3.58
CA ALA A 149 -5.84 6.26 -4.75
C ALA A 149 -4.51 6.29 -5.51
N MET A 150 -4.54 5.86 -6.77
CA MET A 150 -3.36 5.70 -7.60
C MET A 150 -3.44 6.55 -8.86
N ASN A 151 -2.32 7.18 -9.23
CA ASN A 151 -2.15 7.82 -10.52
C ASN A 151 -0.94 7.22 -11.26
N MET A 152 -1.11 6.95 -12.55
CA MET A 152 -0.08 6.42 -13.45
C MET A 152 0.48 7.58 -14.27
N LEU A 153 1.76 7.86 -14.13
CA LEU A 153 2.36 9.13 -14.58
C LEU A 153 2.85 9.14 -16.04
N ASP A 154 2.91 7.99 -16.71
CA ASP A 154 3.55 7.90 -18.04
C ASP A 154 2.63 7.28 -19.11
N ILE A 155 1.32 7.33 -18.87
CA ILE A 155 0.33 6.73 -19.77
C ILE A 155 -0.48 7.79 -20.53
N PRO A 156 -1.07 7.42 -21.68
CA PRO A 156 -2.11 8.24 -22.31
C PRO A 156 -3.25 8.51 -21.32
N PHE A 157 -3.77 9.74 -21.34
CA PHE A 157 -4.85 10.20 -20.45
C PHE A 157 -4.52 10.15 -18.94
N LYS A 158 -3.23 10.11 -18.57
CA LYS A 158 -2.78 10.15 -17.17
C LYS A 158 -3.38 11.28 -16.35
N ASP A 159 -3.62 12.44 -16.99
CA ASP A 159 -4.17 13.64 -16.34
C ASP A 159 -5.71 13.63 -16.28
N CYS A 160 -6.35 12.55 -16.74
CA CYS A 160 -7.80 12.43 -16.78
C CYS A 160 -8.38 11.60 -15.65
N PHE A 161 -7.62 10.68 -15.03
CA PHE A 161 -8.19 9.74 -14.07
C PHE A 161 -7.21 9.23 -13.01
N THR A 162 -7.80 8.77 -11.90
CA THR A 162 -7.13 7.96 -10.88
C THR A 162 -7.78 6.58 -10.81
N VAL A 163 -7.02 5.60 -10.32
CA VAL A 163 -7.53 4.25 -10.03
C VAL A 163 -7.63 4.12 -8.53
N ASN A 164 -8.85 3.95 -8.04
CA ASN A 164 -9.15 3.97 -6.62
C ASN A 164 -9.64 2.58 -6.19
N THR A 165 -9.13 2.07 -5.06
CA THR A 165 -9.60 0.82 -4.47
C THR A 165 -10.10 1.04 -3.06
N LEU A 166 -11.20 0.39 -2.69
CA LEU A 166 -11.72 0.34 -1.33
C LEU A 166 -11.80 -1.12 -0.89
N TRP A 167 -11.10 -1.42 0.19
CA TRP A 167 -11.04 -2.72 0.83
C TRP A 167 -11.83 -2.64 2.12
N ARG A 168 -12.70 -3.62 2.33
CA ARG A 168 -13.38 -3.85 3.59
C ARG A 168 -12.90 -5.19 4.14
N VAL A 169 -12.34 -5.14 5.34
CA VAL A 169 -11.85 -6.28 6.09
C VAL A 169 -12.65 -6.34 7.38
N GLU A 170 -13.32 -7.44 7.65
CA GLU A 170 -14.17 -7.59 8.84
C GLU A 170 -14.12 -9.03 9.37
N PRO A 171 -14.49 -9.27 10.64
CA PRO A 171 -14.58 -10.62 11.17
C PRO A 171 -15.45 -11.51 10.26
N GLY A 172 -14.94 -12.70 9.94
CA GLY A 172 -15.61 -13.65 9.09
C GLY A 172 -16.74 -14.41 9.80
N PRO A 173 -17.43 -15.31 9.07
CA PRO A 173 -18.57 -16.06 9.61
C PRO A 173 -18.18 -17.07 10.70
N ALA A 174 -16.90 -17.44 10.80
CA ALA A 174 -16.39 -18.36 11.81
C ALA A 174 -15.30 -17.69 12.68
N PRO A 175 -15.15 -18.10 13.96
CA PRO A 175 -14.06 -17.62 14.81
C PRO A 175 -12.69 -17.81 14.15
N GLY A 176 -11.85 -16.78 14.22
CA GLY A 176 -10.51 -16.81 13.61
C GLY A 176 -10.48 -16.68 12.09
N THR A 177 -11.60 -16.31 11.45
CA THR A 177 -11.68 -16.00 10.02
C THR A 177 -11.93 -14.52 9.76
N THR A 178 -11.61 -14.07 8.56
CA THR A 178 -11.77 -12.67 8.11
C THR A 178 -12.43 -12.65 6.75
N SER A 179 -13.49 -11.87 6.60
CA SER A 179 -14.07 -11.54 5.31
C SER A 179 -13.32 -10.34 4.70
N VAL A 180 -12.87 -10.47 3.47
CA VAL A 180 -12.22 -9.40 2.70
C VAL A 180 -13.00 -9.16 1.42
N ALA A 181 -13.34 -7.90 1.16
CA ALA A 181 -13.95 -7.46 -0.09
C ALA A 181 -13.18 -6.27 -0.68
N ILE A 182 -12.79 -6.39 -1.95
CA ILE A 182 -12.01 -5.38 -2.68
C ILE A 182 -12.87 -4.83 -3.82
N ASN A 183 -13.07 -3.53 -3.81
CA ASN A 183 -13.84 -2.81 -4.82
C ASN A 183 -12.95 -1.79 -5.52
N LEU A 184 -13.22 -1.50 -6.79
CA LEU A 184 -12.47 -0.52 -7.58
C LEU A 184 -13.38 0.46 -8.31
N LYS A 185 -12.90 1.69 -8.43
CA LYS A 185 -13.46 2.71 -9.31
C LYS A 185 -12.34 3.40 -10.07
N VAL A 186 -12.50 3.52 -11.39
CA VAL A 186 -11.72 4.50 -12.16
C VAL A 186 -12.41 5.84 -12.04
N ASN A 187 -11.74 6.78 -11.36
CA ASN A 187 -12.29 8.10 -11.08
C ASN A 187 -11.78 9.11 -12.10
N PHE A 188 -12.65 9.53 -13.02
CA PHE A 188 -12.32 10.54 -14.03
C PHE A 188 -12.43 11.95 -13.45
N VAL A 189 -11.30 12.63 -13.30
CA VAL A 189 -11.23 14.04 -12.90
C VAL A 189 -11.35 14.98 -14.11
N ARG A 190 -11.11 14.48 -15.32
CA ARG A 190 -11.34 15.17 -16.59
C ARG A 190 -11.93 14.20 -17.61
N ALA A 191 -12.62 14.73 -18.61
CA ALA A 191 -13.18 13.92 -19.69
C ALA A 191 -12.08 13.20 -20.49
N ALA A 192 -12.17 11.88 -20.61
CA ALA A 192 -11.33 11.06 -21.48
C ALA A 192 -12.08 10.77 -22.79
N MET A 193 -12.13 11.77 -23.67
CA MET A 193 -12.91 11.85 -24.92
C MET A 193 -13.17 10.48 -25.60
N GLY A 194 -14.32 9.87 -25.32
CA GLY A 194 -14.77 8.60 -25.94
C GLY A 194 -14.10 7.31 -25.43
N VAL A 195 -12.99 7.40 -24.70
CA VAL A 195 -12.21 6.22 -24.25
C VAL A 195 -12.39 5.89 -22.77
N GLY A 196 -13.12 6.71 -22.02
CA GLY A 196 -13.32 6.53 -20.58
C GLY A 196 -13.88 5.14 -20.21
N GLY A 197 -14.86 4.64 -20.95
CA GLY A 197 -15.42 3.30 -20.74
C GLY A 197 -14.40 2.17 -20.96
N ILE A 198 -13.53 2.32 -21.97
CA ILE A 198 -12.47 1.34 -22.29
C ILE A 198 -11.42 1.33 -21.18
N ILE A 199 -10.98 2.52 -20.73
CA ILE A 199 -10.02 2.67 -19.63
C ILE A 199 -10.58 2.03 -18.35
N ALA A 200 -11.85 2.32 -18.03
CA ALA A 200 -12.50 1.77 -16.84
C ALA A 200 -12.58 0.24 -16.89
N SER A 201 -13.07 -0.31 -18.00
CA SER A 201 -13.23 -1.76 -18.20
C SER A 201 -11.89 -2.50 -18.13
N ARG A 202 -10.86 -2.03 -18.85
CA ARG A 202 -9.53 -2.67 -18.84
C ARG A 202 -8.85 -2.60 -17.47
N SER A 203 -8.91 -1.43 -16.82
CA SER A 203 -8.36 -1.25 -15.48
C SER A 203 -9.02 -2.21 -14.48
N ALA A 204 -10.35 -2.37 -14.55
CA ALA A 204 -11.08 -3.30 -13.70
C ALA A 204 -10.72 -4.76 -13.99
N ALA A 205 -10.60 -5.16 -15.27
CA ALA A 205 -10.22 -6.52 -15.65
C ALA A 205 -8.80 -6.89 -15.19
N ASP A 206 -7.81 -6.03 -15.46
CA ASP A 206 -6.42 -6.25 -15.03
C ASP A 206 -6.31 -6.28 -13.49
N SER A 207 -7.00 -5.36 -12.80
CA SER A 207 -7.00 -5.31 -11.33
C SER A 207 -7.71 -6.52 -10.71
N ARG A 208 -8.79 -7.01 -11.33
CA ARG A 208 -9.49 -8.22 -10.88
C ARG A 208 -8.55 -9.43 -10.93
N ALA A 209 -7.86 -9.64 -12.05
CA ALA A 209 -6.91 -10.76 -12.18
C ALA A 209 -5.79 -10.69 -11.13
N PHE A 210 -5.26 -9.49 -10.88
CA PHE A 210 -4.29 -9.25 -9.81
C PHE A 210 -4.87 -9.59 -8.43
N PHE A 211 -6.03 -9.04 -8.05
CA PHE A 211 -6.56 -9.21 -6.69
C PHE A 211 -7.08 -10.62 -6.39
N VAL A 212 -7.59 -11.35 -7.39
CA VAL A 212 -7.94 -12.77 -7.22
C VAL A 212 -6.69 -13.58 -6.89
N SER A 213 -5.61 -13.38 -7.66
CA SER A 213 -4.33 -14.05 -7.42
C SER A 213 -3.71 -13.62 -6.08
N PHE A 214 -3.82 -12.34 -5.74
CA PHE A 214 -3.34 -11.77 -4.49
C PHE A 214 -3.98 -12.48 -3.28
N LEU A 215 -5.31 -12.56 -3.23
CA LEU A 215 -6.02 -13.18 -2.11
C LEU A 215 -5.71 -14.69 -1.99
N ALA A 216 -5.58 -15.39 -3.12
CA ALA A 216 -5.16 -16.80 -3.11
C ALA A 216 -3.76 -16.99 -2.52
N ASN A 217 -2.80 -16.11 -2.87
CA ASN A 217 -1.45 -16.15 -2.33
C ASN A 217 -1.40 -15.80 -0.84
N VAL A 218 -2.27 -14.90 -0.37
CA VAL A 218 -2.40 -14.60 1.06
C VAL A 218 -2.87 -15.84 1.83
N GLU A 219 -3.91 -16.53 1.35
CA GLU A 219 -4.39 -17.74 2.02
C GLU A 219 -3.32 -18.85 2.02
N ALA A 220 -2.60 -19.02 0.91
CA ALA A 220 -1.49 -19.98 0.84
C ALA A 220 -0.36 -19.62 1.83
N HIS A 221 -0.02 -18.33 1.97
CA HIS A 221 0.97 -17.87 2.94
C HIS A 221 0.52 -18.14 4.39
N LEU A 222 -0.74 -17.85 4.71
CA LEU A 222 -1.33 -18.13 6.02
C LEU A 222 -1.31 -19.62 6.34
N ALA A 223 -1.65 -20.48 5.38
CA ALA A 223 -1.57 -21.93 5.53
C ALA A 223 -0.14 -22.40 5.80
N ALA A 224 0.83 -21.91 5.03
CA ALA A 224 2.25 -22.25 5.19
C ALA A 224 2.80 -21.80 6.57
N ALA A 225 2.48 -20.57 7.00
CA ALA A 225 2.89 -20.05 8.29
C ALA A 225 2.34 -20.91 9.46
N ARG A 226 1.10 -21.39 9.35
CA ARG A 226 0.52 -22.31 10.34
C ARG A 226 1.19 -23.67 10.36
N THR A 227 1.49 -24.26 9.20
CA THR A 227 2.23 -25.52 9.12
C THR A 227 3.60 -25.39 9.76
N GLN A 228 4.29 -24.27 9.54
CA GLN A 228 5.58 -23.98 10.19
C GLN A 228 5.45 -23.82 11.72
N ALA A 229 4.43 -23.11 12.19
CA ALA A 229 4.19 -22.94 13.63
C ALA A 229 3.80 -24.24 14.35
N GLY A 230 3.15 -25.17 13.65
CA GLY A 230 2.80 -26.50 14.16
C GLY A 230 3.91 -27.55 14.01
N ALA A 231 5.03 -27.23 13.38
CA ALA A 231 6.12 -28.18 13.18
C ALA A 231 6.83 -28.48 14.51
N PRO A 232 7.23 -29.75 14.78
CA PRO A 232 8.03 -30.07 15.95
C PRO A 232 9.32 -29.26 15.95
N LEU A 233 9.69 -28.70 17.11
CA LEU A 233 10.97 -28.01 17.26
C LEU A 233 12.11 -28.95 16.83
N PRO A 234 13.12 -28.46 16.10
CA PRO A 234 14.28 -29.26 15.74
C PRO A 234 14.89 -29.86 17.01
N ALA A 235 15.24 -31.15 16.94
CA ALA A 235 15.84 -31.85 18.07
C ALA A 235 17.01 -31.03 18.62
N PRO A 236 17.15 -30.90 19.96
CA PRO A 236 18.25 -30.15 20.55
C PRO A 236 19.57 -30.62 19.95
N LEU A 237 20.42 -29.66 19.54
CA LEU A 237 21.77 -29.98 19.11
C LEU A 237 22.44 -30.84 20.20
N PRO A 238 23.17 -31.92 19.82
CA PRO A 238 23.85 -32.74 20.78
C PRO A 238 24.73 -31.85 21.65
N THR A 239 24.46 -31.84 22.95
CA THR A 239 25.28 -31.10 23.92
C THR A 239 26.68 -31.69 23.83
N PRO A 240 27.74 -30.87 23.65
CA PRO A 240 29.10 -31.38 23.69
C PRO A 240 29.29 -32.11 25.02
N ALA A 241 29.67 -33.39 24.95
CA ALA A 241 29.93 -34.18 26.14
C ALA A 241 30.93 -33.42 27.02
N ALA A 242 30.51 -33.10 28.25
CA ALA A 242 31.38 -32.41 29.20
C ALA A 242 32.69 -33.21 29.35
N PRO A 243 33.87 -32.58 29.22
CA PRO A 243 35.12 -33.26 29.49
C PRO A 243 35.10 -33.73 30.94
N ARG A 244 35.13 -35.05 31.13
CA ARG A 244 35.35 -35.68 32.43
C ARG A 244 36.72 -35.26 32.94
N GLY A 245 36.74 -34.38 33.92
CA GLY A 245 37.91 -34.17 34.78
C GLY A 245 38.23 -32.71 35.05
N ALA A 246 37.56 -32.12 36.04
CA ALA A 246 38.15 -31.03 36.80
C ALA A 246 37.63 -31.06 38.24
N ARG A 247 38.59 -31.07 39.17
CA ARG A 247 38.49 -31.10 40.64
C ARG A 247 37.65 -29.93 41.20
N PRO A 248 37.00 -30.07 42.37
CA PRO A 248 36.22 -28.98 42.97
C PRO A 248 37.13 -27.96 43.68
N ALA A 249 36.81 -26.67 43.53
CA ALA A 249 37.29 -25.56 44.35
C ALA A 249 36.08 -24.70 44.78
N PRO A 250 36.17 -23.97 45.91
CA PRO A 250 35.02 -23.69 46.75
C PRO A 250 34.19 -22.46 46.34
N ALA A 251 32.98 -22.43 46.92
CA ALA A 251 31.88 -21.51 46.70
C ALA A 251 32.25 -20.02 46.85
N GLY A 252 31.71 -19.20 45.93
CA GLY A 252 31.74 -17.75 46.01
C GLY A 252 30.71 -17.09 45.09
N SER A 253 29.66 -16.54 45.71
CA SER A 253 28.85 -15.39 45.29
C SER A 253 28.04 -15.42 43.99
N SER A 254 26.72 -15.38 44.18
CA SER A 254 25.65 -15.08 43.22
C SER A 254 25.89 -13.83 42.36
N ARG A 255 25.68 -13.96 41.04
CA ARG A 255 24.94 -12.99 40.22
C ARG A 255 24.55 -13.61 38.88
N ALA A 256 23.24 -13.74 38.65
CA ALA A 256 22.69 -14.18 37.37
C ALA A 256 22.95 -13.11 36.28
N PRO A 257 23.35 -13.50 35.05
CA PRO A 257 23.35 -12.59 33.91
C PRO A 257 21.92 -12.50 33.32
N PRO A 258 21.53 -11.33 32.77
CA PRO A 258 20.25 -11.23 32.06
C PRO A 258 20.31 -11.96 30.71
N LEU A 259 19.22 -12.65 30.40
CA LEU A 259 18.91 -13.21 29.08
C LEU A 259 18.89 -12.09 28.03
N VAL A 260 19.86 -12.10 27.12
CA VAL A 260 19.86 -11.28 25.92
C VAL A 260 19.09 -12.02 24.84
N SER A 261 17.96 -11.46 24.41
CA SER A 261 17.16 -11.94 23.29
C SER A 261 17.95 -11.83 21.97
N PRO A 262 17.92 -12.85 21.09
CA PRO A 262 18.66 -12.83 19.82
C PRO A 262 18.05 -11.94 18.73
N PHE A 263 16.99 -11.17 19.02
CA PHE A 263 16.26 -10.41 18.00
C PHE A 263 16.70 -8.94 17.79
N ALA A 264 17.82 -8.50 18.39
CA ALA A 264 18.16 -7.08 18.50
C ALA A 264 19.46 -6.63 17.79
N ALA A 265 19.98 -7.38 16.81
CA ALA A 265 21.28 -7.06 16.19
C ALA A 265 21.26 -7.11 14.66
N ALA A 266 20.78 -6.04 14.02
CA ALA A 266 21.28 -5.56 12.73
C ALA A 266 20.62 -4.22 12.36
N SER A 267 20.90 -3.15 13.10
CA SER A 267 20.60 -1.79 12.65
C SER A 267 21.52 -0.79 13.33
N GLY A 268 22.49 -0.31 12.56
CA GLY A 268 23.35 0.82 12.87
C GLY A 268 24.55 0.81 11.93
N ALA A 269 25.07 1.92 11.43
CA ALA A 269 24.67 3.31 11.45
C ALA A 269 25.69 3.99 10.52
N LEU A 270 25.29 4.92 9.65
CA LEU A 270 26.19 5.98 9.17
C LEU A 270 25.39 7.26 8.94
N ALA A 271 25.83 8.32 9.61
CA ALA A 271 25.51 9.72 9.40
C ALA A 271 26.85 10.48 9.25
N PRO A 272 26.88 11.81 9.00
CA PRO A 272 26.37 12.52 7.83
C PRO A 272 27.49 13.37 7.17
N GLY A 273 27.23 13.91 5.97
CA GLY A 273 28.08 14.90 5.30
C GLY A 273 27.26 16.10 4.83
N ALA A 274 27.58 17.28 5.35
CA ALA A 274 26.94 18.56 5.08
C ALA A 274 27.42 19.19 3.76
N GLY A 275 26.54 19.94 3.08
CA GLY A 275 26.89 20.80 1.95
C GLY A 275 25.72 21.72 1.61
N GLY A 276 25.91 23.04 1.78
CA GLY A 276 24.86 24.06 1.71
C GLY A 276 24.69 24.76 0.35
N GLY A 277 23.83 25.79 0.37
CA GLY A 277 23.48 26.71 -0.73
C GLY A 277 22.04 26.50 -1.19
N GLY A 278 21.14 27.48 -1.36
CA GLY A 278 21.21 28.94 -1.39
C GLY A 278 20.20 29.46 -2.44
N GLY A 279 19.31 30.39 -2.05
CA GLY A 279 18.42 31.18 -2.93
C GLY A 279 17.11 30.47 -3.37
N GLY A 280 15.94 31.10 -3.55
CA GLY A 280 15.51 32.50 -3.52
C GLY A 280 14.31 32.70 -4.48
N GLY A 281 13.24 33.38 -4.02
CA GLY A 281 12.12 33.94 -4.82
C GLY A 281 10.97 32.97 -5.18
N GLY A 282 9.68 33.31 -5.20
CA GLY A 282 8.96 34.58 -5.05
C GLY A 282 7.74 34.62 -6.01
N GLY A 283 6.53 34.84 -5.49
CA GLY A 283 5.29 35.19 -6.23
C GLY A 283 4.45 33.99 -6.72
N GLY A 284 3.11 33.95 -6.67
CA GLY A 284 2.07 34.92 -6.35
C GLY A 284 0.85 34.69 -7.28
N GLY A 285 -0.35 34.53 -6.72
CA GLY A 285 -1.62 34.91 -7.36
C GLY A 285 -2.42 33.87 -8.18
N GLY A 286 -3.53 33.40 -7.60
CA GLY A 286 -4.91 33.72 -8.06
C GLY A 286 -5.51 33.15 -9.36
N GLN A 287 -6.55 32.31 -9.16
CA GLN A 287 -7.82 32.17 -9.92
C GLN A 287 -7.93 31.38 -11.26
N ALA A 288 -8.73 30.30 -11.17
CA ALA A 288 -9.91 29.87 -11.99
C ALA A 288 -9.80 29.58 -13.53
N PRO A 289 -10.68 28.70 -14.07
CA PRO A 289 -10.32 27.76 -15.14
C PRO A 289 -10.72 28.22 -16.54
N LEU A 290 -9.78 28.17 -17.48
CA LEU A 290 -10.08 28.20 -18.92
C LEU A 290 -10.01 26.78 -19.48
N ARG A 291 -11.12 26.34 -20.10
CA ARG A 291 -11.17 25.18 -20.98
C ARG A 291 -10.16 25.39 -22.11
N GLN A 292 -8.97 24.81 -21.99
CA GLN A 292 -8.02 24.73 -23.10
C GLN A 292 -8.33 23.50 -23.94
N THR A 293 -8.77 23.74 -25.16
CA THR A 293 -8.82 22.73 -26.22
C THR A 293 -7.40 22.43 -26.68
N LEU A 294 -7.06 21.14 -26.81
CA LEU A 294 -5.74 20.72 -27.28
C LEU A 294 -5.54 21.13 -28.76
N PRO A 295 -4.30 21.48 -29.17
CA PRO A 295 -3.97 21.79 -30.56
C PRO A 295 -4.36 20.65 -31.51
N ALA A 296 -4.92 20.99 -32.67
CA ALA A 296 -5.49 20.04 -33.65
C ALA A 296 -4.53 18.89 -34.06
N TRP A 297 -3.22 19.14 -34.07
CA TRP A 297 -2.23 18.10 -34.39
C TRP A 297 -2.14 16.97 -33.33
N LYS A 298 -2.43 17.29 -32.05
CA LYS A 298 -2.55 16.26 -30.99
C LYS A 298 -3.87 15.48 -31.11
N GLN A 299 -4.92 16.11 -31.62
CA GLN A 299 -6.21 15.45 -31.91
C GLN A 299 -6.06 14.44 -33.06
N LEU A 300 -5.30 14.80 -34.11
CA LEU A 300 -5.00 13.90 -35.22
C LEU A 300 -4.19 12.68 -34.78
N ARG A 301 -3.18 12.86 -33.92
CA ARG A 301 -2.41 11.74 -33.35
C ARG A 301 -3.27 10.81 -32.51
N ALA A 302 -4.18 11.35 -31.70
CA ALA A 302 -5.10 10.55 -30.90
C ALA A 302 -6.07 9.73 -31.78
N LEU A 303 -6.57 10.31 -32.88
CA LEU A 303 -7.42 9.62 -33.85
C LEU A 303 -6.68 8.51 -34.61
N VAL A 304 -5.42 8.74 -35.01
CA VAL A 304 -4.60 7.72 -35.69
C VAL A 304 -4.29 6.57 -34.74
N VAL A 305 -3.94 6.85 -33.48
CA VAL A 305 -3.73 5.79 -32.48
C VAL A 305 -5.03 5.02 -32.23
N PHE A 306 -6.18 5.68 -32.17
CA PHE A 306 -7.48 5.02 -32.03
C PHE A 306 -7.82 4.14 -33.23
N ALA A 307 -7.57 4.59 -34.46
CA ALA A 307 -7.79 3.82 -35.67
C ALA A 307 -6.91 2.57 -35.73
N ILE A 308 -5.63 2.68 -35.38
CA ILE A 308 -4.70 1.55 -35.30
C ILE A 308 -5.16 0.56 -34.22
N PHE A 309 -5.58 1.07 -33.06
CA PHE A 309 -6.04 0.22 -31.95
C PHE A 309 -7.34 -0.52 -32.28
N ALA A 310 -8.30 0.14 -32.93
CA ALA A 310 -9.55 -0.46 -33.40
C ALA A 310 -9.28 -1.54 -34.45
N PHE A 311 -8.35 -1.29 -35.39
CA PHE A 311 -7.99 -2.26 -36.43
C PHE A 311 -7.33 -3.51 -35.84
N THR A 312 -6.46 -3.36 -34.83
CA THR A 312 -5.83 -4.51 -34.16
C THR A 312 -6.80 -5.34 -33.31
N LEU A 313 -7.90 -4.75 -32.83
CA LEU A 313 -8.92 -5.45 -32.04
C LEU A 313 -9.97 -6.15 -32.90
N LEU A 314 -10.14 -5.75 -34.17
CA LEU A 314 -11.03 -6.40 -35.14
C LEU A 314 -10.38 -7.64 -35.79
N HIS A 315 -9.09 -7.87 -35.56
CA HIS A 315 -8.31 -8.96 -36.15
C HIS A 315 -7.79 -9.97 -35.10
N GLN A 316 -8.39 -10.01 -33.90
CA GLN A 316 -8.21 -11.09 -32.92
C GLN A 316 -9.55 -11.78 -32.66
#